data_AF-A0A3M1LXU2-F1
#
_entry.id   AF-A0A3M1LXU2-F1
#
_cell.length_a   1.000
_cell.length_b   1.000
_cell.length_c   1.000
_cell.angle_alpha   90.00
_cell.angle_beta   90.00
_cell.angle_gamma   90.00
#
_symmetry.space_group_name_H-M   'P 1'
#
loop_
_entity.id
_entity.type
_entity.pdbx_description
1 polymer ?
#
loop_
_entity_poly.entity_id
_entity_poly.type
_entity_poly.pdbx_seq_one_letter_code
_entity_poly.pdbx_strand_id
1 'polypeptide(L)'
;MPVRIAAVPLALVLLLQSCREPSSPVSLPTADSAAIWRQVFIPPEQCQRCHPDHYREWSISMHAYSVVDPMFHAMNEQGQQRTGGRLGQFCIACHSPAATLLGEAPTGIVRGELSP
;
A
#
# COMPACT_ATOMS: atom_id res chain seq x y z
N MET A 1 10.37 -3.87 55.97
CA MET A 1 10.96 -3.23 54.77
C MET A 1 9.81 -2.75 53.88
N PRO A 2 9.52 -1.44 53.79
CA PRO A 2 8.46 -0.96 52.90
C PRO A 2 9.00 -0.83 51.48
N VAL A 3 8.48 -1.64 50.56
CA VAL A 3 8.70 -1.50 49.12
C VAL A 3 8.00 -0.21 48.68
N ARG A 4 8.79 0.78 48.26
CA ARG A 4 8.34 2.12 47.90
C ARG A 4 7.44 2.08 46.67
N ILE A 5 6.24 2.66 46.81
CA ILE A 5 5.15 2.86 45.83
C ILE A 5 5.57 3.74 44.62
N ALA A 6 6.84 4.16 44.52
CA ALA A 6 7.33 5.15 43.57
C ALA A 6 7.55 4.65 42.11
N ALA A 7 7.43 3.35 41.84
CA ALA A 7 7.70 2.79 40.51
C ALA A 7 6.49 2.85 39.53
N VAL A 8 5.27 2.96 40.05
CA VAL A 8 4.02 2.94 39.27
C VAL A 8 3.81 4.19 38.39
N PRO A 9 4.04 5.44 38.85
CA PRO A 9 3.75 6.61 38.02
C PRO A 9 4.73 6.76 36.85
N LEU A 10 5.98 6.28 37.00
CA LEU A 10 6.97 6.34 35.93
C LEU A 10 6.65 5.35 34.79
N ALA A 11 6.17 4.16 35.13
CA ALA A 11 5.73 3.16 34.14
C ALA A 11 4.50 3.64 33.35
N LEU A 12 3.55 4.32 34.01
CA LEU A 12 2.36 4.87 33.36
C LEU A 12 2.69 6.02 32.40
N VAL A 13 3.64 6.89 32.77
CA VAL A 13 4.13 7.97 31.90
C VAL A 13 4.87 7.41 30.68
N LEU A 14 5.69 6.36 30.86
CA LEU A 14 6.39 5.69 29.75
C LEU A 14 5.41 5.01 28.79
N LEU A 15 4.36 4.36 29.30
CA LEU A 15 3.29 3.76 28.48
C LEU A 15 2.54 4.81 27.66
N LEU A 16 2.26 5.99 28.23
CA LEU A 16 1.57 7.08 27.54
C LEU A 16 2.42 7.72 26.43
N GLN A 17 3.75 7.73 26.56
CA GLN A 17 4.64 8.25 25.50
C GLN A 17 4.85 7.25 24.36
N SER A 18 4.67 5.95 24.60
CA SER A 18 4.84 4.93 23.56
C SER A 18 3.77 4.95 22.47
N CYS A 19 2.59 5.55 22.71
CA CYS A 19 1.52 5.65 21.71
C CYS A 19 1.68 6.84 20.74
N ARG A 20 2.76 7.60 20.85
CA ARG A 20 2.99 8.83 20.08
C ARG A 20 4.14 8.68 19.10
N GLU A 21 4.16 7.61 18.32
CA GLU A 21 4.94 7.62 17.07
C GLU A 21 4.11 8.28 15.97
N PRO A 22 4.49 9.48 15.51
CA PRO A 22 3.89 10.05 14.31
C PRO A 22 4.27 9.16 13.12
N SER A 23 3.27 8.73 12.35
CA SER A 23 3.50 8.05 11.08
C SER A 23 4.36 8.96 10.20
N SER A 24 5.55 8.49 9.83
CA SER A 24 6.40 9.22 8.88
C SER A 24 5.62 9.50 7.61
N PRO A 25 5.66 10.74 7.09
CA PRO A 25 5.04 11.02 5.80
C PRO A 25 5.74 10.18 4.74
N VAL A 26 4.94 9.50 3.90
CA VAL A 26 5.45 8.88 2.68
C VAL A 26 5.96 10.02 1.79
N SER A 27 7.27 10.08 1.58
CA SER A 27 7.86 11.05 0.65
C SER A 27 7.35 10.74 -0.75
N LEU A 28 6.56 11.66 -1.33
CA LEU A 28 6.18 11.58 -2.72
C LEU A 28 7.44 11.73 -3.60
N PRO A 29 7.52 11.04 -4.76
CA PRO A 29 8.59 11.30 -5.70
C PRO A 29 8.57 12.77 -6.12
N THR A 30 9.76 13.33 -6.36
CA THR A 30 9.86 14.63 -7.03
C THR A 30 9.24 14.53 -8.43
N ALA A 31 8.70 15.63 -8.96
CA ALA A 31 8.09 15.66 -10.29
C ALA A 31 9.00 15.04 -11.38
N ASP A 32 10.31 15.30 -11.29
CA ASP A 32 11.31 14.74 -12.19
C ASP A 32 11.42 13.22 -12.07
N SER A 33 11.39 12.67 -10.85
CA SER A 33 11.46 11.23 -10.64
C SER A 33 10.18 10.50 -11.10
N ALA A 34 8.99 11.06 -10.87
CA ALA A 34 7.74 10.46 -11.36
C ALA A 34 7.69 10.46 -12.90
N ALA A 35 8.21 11.49 -13.57
CA ALA A 35 8.33 11.51 -15.03
C ALA A 35 9.27 10.41 -15.56
N ILE A 36 10.40 10.17 -14.88
CA ILE A 36 11.32 9.07 -15.22
C ILE A 36 10.65 7.70 -14.99
N TRP A 37 9.97 7.51 -13.86
CA TRP A 37 9.31 6.24 -13.51
C TRP A 37 8.22 5.83 -14.52
N ARG A 38 7.46 6.80 -15.05
CA ARG A 38 6.47 6.53 -16.11
C ARG A 38 7.09 6.00 -17.40
N GLN A 39 8.34 6.35 -17.69
CA GLN A 39 9.02 5.87 -18.90
C GLN A 39 9.55 4.45 -18.74
N VAL A 40 9.87 4.03 -17.50
CA VAL A 40 10.42 2.69 -17.23
C VAL A 40 9.35 1.66 -16.86
N PHE A 41 8.19 2.09 -16.35
CA PHE A 41 7.02 1.21 -16.23
C PHE A 41 6.40 0.99 -17.61
N ILE A 42 6.93 -0.02 -18.29
CA ILE A 42 6.47 -0.43 -19.62
C ILE A 42 5.43 -1.55 -19.55
N PRO A 43 4.57 -1.69 -20.58
CA PRO A 43 3.66 -2.82 -20.70
C PRO A 43 4.40 -4.17 -20.64
N PRO A 44 3.88 -5.15 -19.90
CA PRO A 44 4.51 -6.46 -19.73
C PRO A 44 4.64 -7.24 -21.04
N GLU A 45 3.83 -6.93 -22.06
CA GLU A 45 3.90 -7.50 -23.41
C GLU A 45 5.24 -7.19 -24.10
N GLN A 46 5.91 -6.10 -23.70
CA GLN A 46 7.27 -5.82 -24.19
C GLN A 46 8.26 -6.86 -23.69
N CYS A 47 8.09 -7.33 -22.45
CA CYS A 47 8.93 -8.36 -21.83
C CYS A 47 8.71 -9.73 -22.48
N GLN A 48 7.47 -10.03 -22.90
CA GLN A 48 7.10 -11.31 -23.54
C GLN A 48 7.96 -11.65 -24.76
N ARG A 49 8.41 -10.63 -25.52
CA ARG A 49 9.22 -10.82 -26.73
C ARG A 49 10.54 -11.56 -26.46
N CYS A 50 11.16 -11.33 -25.30
CA CYS A 50 12.43 -11.93 -24.90
C CYS A 50 12.29 -12.92 -23.74
N HIS A 51 11.23 -12.82 -22.94
CA HIS A 51 10.98 -13.64 -21.74
C HIS A 51 9.56 -14.25 -21.76
N PRO A 52 9.24 -15.13 -22.72
CA PRO A 52 7.88 -15.65 -22.91
C PRO A 52 7.41 -16.53 -21.74
N ASP A 53 8.30 -17.33 -21.16
CA ASP A 53 7.93 -18.23 -20.05
C ASP A 53 7.62 -17.43 -18.78
N HIS A 54 8.45 -16.45 -18.43
CA HIS A 54 8.19 -15.57 -17.28
C HIS A 54 6.92 -14.74 -17.46
N TYR A 55 6.67 -14.21 -18.67
CA TYR A 55 5.43 -13.51 -18.97
C TYR A 55 4.22 -14.45 -18.80
N ARG A 56 4.31 -15.69 -19.28
CA ARG A 56 3.23 -16.67 -19.13
C ARG A 56 2.96 -16.99 -17.66
N GLU A 57 4.00 -17.22 -16.86
CA GLU A 57 3.86 -17.48 -15.43
C GLU A 57 3.28 -16.29 -14.67
N TRP A 58 3.76 -15.08 -14.96
CA TRP A 58 3.26 -13.86 -14.35
C TRP A 58 1.80 -13.59 -14.74
N SER A 59 1.45 -13.68 -16.03
CA SER A 59 0.12 -13.33 -16.55
C SER A 59 -1.00 -14.23 -16.05
N ILE A 60 -0.69 -15.44 -15.59
CA ILE A 60 -1.67 -16.34 -14.94
C ILE A 60 -1.63 -16.27 -13.41
N SER A 61 -0.76 -15.44 -12.84
CA SER A 61 -0.61 -15.29 -11.38
C SER A 61 -1.53 -14.22 -10.82
N MET A 62 -1.79 -14.29 -9.51
CA MET A 62 -2.56 -13.24 -8.82
C MET A 62 -1.86 -11.88 -8.80
N HIS A 63 -0.55 -11.80 -9.05
CA HIS A 63 0.14 -10.51 -9.13
C HIS A 63 -0.31 -9.69 -10.34
N ALA A 64 -0.53 -10.34 -11.49
CA ALA A 64 -1.04 -9.67 -12.69
C ALA A 64 -2.45 -9.10 -12.48
N TYR A 65 -3.23 -9.71 -11.60
CA TYR A 65 -4.61 -9.32 -11.30
C TYR A 65 -4.76 -8.57 -9.96
N SER A 66 -3.66 -8.20 -9.31
CA SER A 66 -3.65 -7.77 -7.91
C SER A 66 -4.61 -6.61 -7.59
N VAL A 67 -4.73 -5.61 -8.47
CA VAL A 67 -5.67 -4.48 -8.26
C VAL A 67 -7.06 -4.68 -8.88
N VAL A 68 -7.22 -5.61 -9.82
CA VAL A 68 -8.48 -5.81 -10.59
C VAL A 68 -9.31 -7.00 -10.10
N ASP A 69 -8.74 -7.84 -9.24
CA ASP A 69 -9.43 -9.00 -8.67
C ASP A 69 -10.70 -8.60 -7.90
N PRO A 70 -11.88 -9.15 -8.23
CA PRO A 70 -13.12 -8.85 -7.52
C PRO A 70 -13.09 -9.23 -6.03
N MET A 71 -12.28 -10.22 -5.63
CA MET A 71 -12.11 -10.56 -4.21
C MET A 71 -11.34 -9.45 -3.49
N PHE A 72 -10.26 -8.96 -4.09
CA PHE A 72 -9.52 -7.80 -3.57
C PHE A 72 -10.43 -6.59 -3.39
N HIS A 73 -11.30 -6.29 -4.36
CA HIS A 73 -12.25 -5.17 -4.25
C HIS A 73 -13.18 -5.32 -3.04
N ALA A 74 -13.80 -6.49 -2.87
CA ALA A 74 -14.70 -6.75 -1.77
C ALA A 74 -14.01 -6.65 -0.40
N MET A 75 -12.78 -7.17 -0.29
CA MET A 75 -11.99 -7.11 0.94
C MET A 75 -11.52 -5.69 1.26
N ASN A 76 -11.07 -4.93 0.25
CA ASN A 76 -10.68 -3.54 0.41
C ASN A 76 -11.87 -2.70 0.85
N GLU A 77 -13.04 -2.85 0.21
CA GLU A 77 -14.28 -2.18 0.61
C GLU A 77 -14.64 -2.48 2.07
N GLN A 78 -14.65 -3.76 2.45
CA GLN A 78 -14.92 -4.15 3.84
C GLN A 78 -13.90 -3.57 4.82
N GLY A 79 -12.62 -3.56 4.46
CA GLY A 79 -11.55 -2.98 5.27
C GLY A 79 -11.72 -1.47 5.47
N GLN A 80 -12.06 -0.74 4.40
CA GLN A 80 -12.37 0.69 4.50
C GLN A 80 -13.58 0.95 5.39
N GLN A 81 -14.67 0.18 5.22
CA GLN A 81 -15.87 0.31 6.05
C GLN A 81 -15.58 0.09 7.54
N ARG A 82 -14.86 -1.00 7.87
CA ARG A 82 -14.53 -1.36 9.26
C ARG A 82 -13.59 -0.37 9.94
N THR A 83 -12.78 0.34 9.17
CA THR A 83 -11.80 1.31 9.69
C THR A 83 -12.26 2.76 9.58
N GLY A 84 -13.47 3.01 9.05
CA GLY A 84 -13.94 4.36 8.75
C GLY A 84 -13.01 5.11 7.78
N GLY A 85 -12.45 4.41 6.80
CA GLY A 85 -11.52 4.97 5.81
C GLY A 85 -10.07 5.12 6.28
N ARG A 86 -9.76 4.82 7.56
CA ARG A 86 -8.39 4.92 8.10
C ARG A 86 -7.41 3.93 7.46
N LEU A 87 -7.89 2.87 6.82
CA LEU A 87 -7.05 1.93 6.07
C LEU A 87 -6.36 2.63 4.87
N GLY A 88 -7.00 3.66 4.30
CA GLY A 88 -6.38 4.53 3.31
C GLY A 88 -5.78 3.75 2.13
N GLN A 89 -4.51 4.00 1.83
CA GLN A 89 -3.78 3.38 0.71
C GLN A 89 -2.98 2.14 1.07
N PHE A 90 -3.10 1.63 2.30
CA PHE A 90 -2.26 0.53 2.78
C PHE A 90 -2.29 -0.69 1.85
N CYS A 91 -3.49 -1.09 1.40
CA CYS A 91 -3.66 -2.23 0.51
C CYS A 91 -3.13 -1.94 -0.91
N ILE A 92 -3.37 -0.72 -1.42
CA ILE A 92 -3.00 -0.32 -2.77
C ILE A 92 -1.50 -0.16 -2.94
N ALA A 93 -0.76 0.16 -1.88
CA ALA A 93 0.69 0.20 -1.92
C ALA A 93 1.33 -1.11 -2.46
N CYS A 94 0.71 -2.26 -2.14
CA CYS A 94 1.18 -3.56 -2.62
C CYS A 94 0.42 -4.05 -3.85
N HIS A 95 -0.87 -3.73 -3.97
CA HIS A 95 -1.71 -4.21 -5.08
C HIS A 95 -1.63 -3.35 -6.34
N SER A 96 -1.15 -2.11 -6.25
CA SER A 96 -0.79 -1.27 -7.40
C SER A 96 0.47 -0.45 -7.07
N PRO A 97 1.64 -1.11 -7.01
CA PRO A 97 2.87 -0.48 -6.52
C PRO A 97 3.37 0.64 -7.45
N ALA A 98 3.20 0.47 -8.76
CA ALA A 98 3.57 1.50 -9.74
C ALA A 98 2.71 2.77 -9.59
N ALA A 99 1.38 2.61 -9.50
CA ALA A 99 0.49 3.76 -9.28
C ALA A 99 0.75 4.43 -7.94
N THR A 100 1.04 3.66 -6.89
CA THR A 100 1.39 4.20 -5.57
C THR A 100 2.68 5.02 -5.63
N LEU A 101 3.71 4.48 -6.28
CA LEU A 101 4.97 5.19 -6.48
C LEU A 101 4.72 6.48 -7.26
N LEU A 102 3.89 6.48 -8.29
CA LEU A 102 3.62 7.66 -9.11
C LEU A 102 2.65 8.67 -8.48
N GLY A 103 2.04 8.34 -7.33
CA GLY A 103 0.99 9.16 -6.71
C GLY A 103 -0.34 9.12 -7.48
N GLU A 104 -0.55 8.10 -8.31
CA GLU A 104 -1.73 7.88 -9.16
C GLU A 104 -2.70 6.84 -8.56
N ALA A 105 -2.33 6.23 -7.44
CA ALA A 105 -3.18 5.29 -6.72
C ALA A 105 -4.44 5.98 -6.16
N PRO A 106 -5.66 5.47 -6.47
CA PRO A 106 -6.91 6.07 -6.01
C PRO A 106 -7.12 5.82 -4.51
N THR A 107 -7.64 6.81 -3.76
CA THR A 107 -7.96 6.65 -2.33
C THR A 107 -9.18 5.76 -2.16
N GLY A 108 -8.94 4.44 -2.08
CA GLY A 108 -9.99 3.44 -2.20
C GLY A 108 -10.28 3.09 -3.66
N ILE A 109 -10.92 1.95 -3.89
CA ILE A 109 -11.21 1.44 -5.24
C ILE A 109 -12.69 1.64 -5.52
N VAL A 110 -13.02 2.56 -6.42
CA VAL A 110 -14.34 2.63 -7.04
C VAL A 110 -14.29 1.71 -8.25
N ARG A 111 -15.10 0.65 -8.24
CA ARG A 111 -15.11 -0.46 -9.22
C ARG A 111 -15.23 -0.02 -10.69
N GLY A 112 -15.64 1.22 -10.96
CA GLY A 112 -15.86 1.77 -12.30
C GLY A 112 -14.73 2.61 -12.90
N GLU A 113 -13.65 2.86 -12.17
CA GLU A 113 -12.57 3.79 -12.60
C GLU A 113 -11.23 3.11 -12.88
N LEU A 114 -11.14 1.79 -12.70
CA LEU A 114 -9.92 1.04 -12.97
C LEU A 114 -9.85 0.65 -14.45
N SER A 115 -8.82 1.10 -15.15
CA SER A 115 -8.46 0.52 -16.44
C SER A 115 -8.19 -0.98 -16.28
N PRO A 116 -8.60 -1.82 -17.26
CA PRO A 116 -8.24 -3.23 -17.31
C PRO A 116 -6.74 -3.47 -17.28
#